data_AF-A0A380QB86-F1
#
_entry.id   AF-A0A380QB86-F1
#
_cell.length_a   1.000
_cell.length_b   1.000
_cell.length_c   1.000
_cell.angle_alpha   90.00
_cell.angle_beta   90.00
_cell.angle_gamma   90.00
#
_symmetry.space_group_name_H-M   'P 1'
#
loop_
_entity.id
_entity.type
_entity.pdbx_description
1 polymer ?
#
loop_
_entity_poly.entity_id
_entity_poly.type
_entity_poly.pdbx_seq_one_letter_code
_entity_poly.pdbx_strand_id
1 'polypeptide(L)'
;MLLKPAILIKTDMLIKPDILIKPATLIKQAARIKQMTLLLLLFLFSLFGVAKAATQVVNVKSELAAPVMLVNSEDKNYLKISLTGFNLDSTRRSPINLALVIDRSTSMSGERIEKAREAAILAVNMLNTTDTLSVVAYDNHAEVIIPATKVTDKPALIASIQQHIHPRGMTALFAGVSMGIGQVDKHLNREQVNRIILISDGQANTGPTSISELSDLARMAAKKGIAITTIGLGQDYNEDLMTAIAGYSDGNHTFVANSADLEKAFTKEFQDVMSVVAQDIVVQIKTGDKVKPVRLLGRDGDILGNTVNVKLNQLYSNQEKYILLEVIPEKGTDKQQKDLADVSISYLNLSSKKQDQINERVTVSYSQSVEKVNDAVQEEVLAESEIQKTALANDEAIKLIDAGRKDEAKKVLESNASKLDSMSFSSPVAEKKVRESTNKQRKLADDIDSKDAATYRKELKEQNYNVKQQQK
;
A
#
# COMPACT_ATOMS: atom_id res chain seq x y z
N MET A 1 76.04 -45.06 17.75
CA MET A 1 76.66 -44.81 19.07
C MET A 1 75.67 -43.90 19.79
N LEU A 2 74.83 -44.29 20.74
CA LEU A 2 74.88 -45.23 21.87
C LEU A 2 73.49 -45.92 21.98
N LEU A 3 73.42 -47.26 22.04
CA LEU A 3 73.24 -48.13 23.23
C LEU A 3 71.79 -48.26 23.77
N LYS A 4 71.10 -49.33 23.32
CA LYS A 4 70.42 -50.47 24.05
C LYS A 4 70.46 -50.47 25.62
N PRO A 5 69.75 -51.35 26.38
CA PRO A 5 68.86 -52.51 26.06
C PRO A 5 67.69 -52.88 27.07
N ALA A 6 67.03 -54.03 26.80
CA ALA A 6 66.54 -55.08 27.74
C ALA A 6 65.24 -54.79 28.55
N ILE A 7 64.35 -55.74 28.88
CA ILE A 7 64.56 -57.07 29.50
C ILE A 7 63.40 -58.05 29.15
N LEU A 8 63.81 -59.32 29.05
CA LEU A 8 63.07 -60.57 28.89
C LEU A 8 62.56 -61.09 30.26
N ILE A 9 61.33 -61.59 30.40
CA ILE A 9 61.02 -62.68 31.36
C ILE A 9 59.98 -63.65 30.76
N LYS A 10 60.38 -64.93 30.73
CA LYS A 10 59.60 -66.15 30.46
C LYS A 10 58.79 -66.56 31.68
N THR A 11 57.63 -67.20 31.46
CA THR A 11 57.27 -68.42 32.20
C THR A 11 56.24 -69.26 31.45
N ASP A 12 56.61 -70.52 31.21
CA ASP A 12 55.74 -71.63 30.81
C ASP A 12 54.78 -72.01 31.95
N MET A 13 53.55 -72.44 31.63
CA MET A 13 52.99 -73.66 32.23
C MET A 13 51.74 -74.16 31.49
N LEU A 14 51.81 -75.42 31.09
CA LEU A 14 50.73 -76.28 30.62
C LEU A 14 49.65 -76.51 31.72
N ILE A 15 48.40 -76.76 31.32
CA ILE A 15 47.65 -78.03 31.45
C ILE A 15 46.14 -77.82 31.10
N LYS A 16 45.61 -78.74 30.27
CA LYS A 16 44.22 -78.98 29.77
C LYS A 16 43.21 -79.38 30.88
N PRO A 17 41.92 -79.77 30.63
CA PRO A 17 41.07 -79.76 29.41
C PRO A 17 39.61 -79.23 29.60
N ASP A 18 38.90 -79.15 28.47
CA ASP A 18 37.43 -79.28 28.27
C ASP A 18 36.45 -78.36 29.00
N ILE A 19 35.85 -77.42 28.24
CA ILE A 19 34.39 -77.23 28.19
C ILE A 19 34.04 -76.74 26.77
N LEU A 20 33.13 -77.48 26.14
CA LEU A 20 32.49 -77.21 24.86
C LEU A 20 31.63 -75.93 24.95
N ILE A 21 31.97 -74.85 24.26
CA ILE A 21 31.03 -73.75 23.97
C ILE A 21 30.99 -73.48 22.46
N LYS A 22 29.78 -73.66 21.93
CA LYS A 22 29.37 -73.51 20.53
C LYS A 22 29.71 -72.12 19.94
N PRO A 23 29.91 -72.00 18.62
CA PRO A 23 30.22 -70.73 17.96
C PRO A 23 28.94 -69.90 17.83
N ALA A 24 28.59 -69.14 18.86
CA ALA A 24 27.43 -68.21 18.80
C ALA A 24 27.65 -66.90 19.57
N THR A 25 28.88 -66.62 20.03
CA THR A 25 29.20 -65.49 20.92
C THR A 25 30.30 -64.57 20.39
N LEU A 26 30.56 -64.58 19.07
CA LEU A 26 31.42 -63.59 18.40
C LEU A 26 30.69 -62.74 17.34
N ILE A 27 29.41 -63.03 17.05
CA ILE A 27 28.60 -62.23 16.11
C ILE A 27 27.79 -61.14 16.84
N LYS A 28 27.62 -61.21 18.17
CA LYS A 28 26.80 -60.24 18.93
C LYS A 28 27.51 -58.97 19.41
N GLN A 29 28.85 -58.87 19.38
CA GLN A 29 29.56 -57.61 19.69
C GLN A 29 29.91 -56.76 18.46
N ALA A 30 30.06 -57.36 17.27
CA ALA A 30 30.23 -56.60 16.02
C ALA A 30 28.92 -55.93 15.54
N ALA A 31 27.75 -56.42 15.97
CA ALA A 31 26.45 -55.85 15.62
C ALA A 31 26.04 -54.65 16.48
N ARG A 32 26.57 -54.51 17.72
CA ARG A 32 26.27 -53.35 18.58
C ARG A 32 27.10 -52.10 18.25
N ILE A 33 28.29 -52.25 17.68
CA ILE A 33 29.12 -51.09 17.30
C ILE A 33 28.69 -50.51 15.95
N LYS A 34 28.20 -51.33 15.01
CA LYS A 34 27.63 -50.84 13.74
C LYS A 34 26.25 -50.19 13.88
N GLN A 35 25.46 -50.56 14.89
CA GLN A 35 24.18 -49.87 15.17
C GLN A 35 24.39 -48.53 15.89
N MET A 36 25.49 -48.34 16.63
CA MET A 36 25.75 -47.08 17.35
C MET A 36 26.44 -46.01 16.49
N THR A 37 27.15 -46.40 15.41
CA THR A 37 27.68 -45.42 14.42
C THR A 37 26.66 -45.03 13.36
N LEU A 38 25.70 -45.90 13.03
CA LEU A 38 24.62 -45.56 12.09
C LEU A 38 23.55 -44.68 12.75
N LEU A 39 23.29 -44.82 14.06
CA LEU A 39 22.38 -43.94 14.78
C LEU A 39 22.94 -42.53 15.00
N LEU A 40 24.27 -42.37 15.10
CA LEU A 40 24.90 -41.05 15.24
C LEU A 40 25.00 -40.30 13.89
N LEU A 41 25.08 -41.01 12.76
CA LEU A 41 25.04 -40.39 11.43
C LEU A 41 23.61 -40.01 10.99
N LEU A 42 22.59 -40.72 11.49
CA LEU A 42 21.17 -40.37 11.29
C LEU A 42 20.66 -39.29 12.25
N PHE A 43 21.36 -39.01 13.36
CA PHE A 43 21.04 -37.89 14.25
C PHE A 43 21.76 -36.58 13.89
N LEU A 44 22.81 -36.62 13.05
CA LEU A 44 23.47 -35.41 12.56
C LEU A 44 22.87 -34.86 11.25
N PHE A 45 21.97 -35.59 10.58
CA PHE A 45 21.30 -35.13 9.36
C PHE A 45 19.91 -34.51 9.59
N SER A 46 19.41 -34.47 10.84
CA SER A 46 18.10 -33.89 11.18
C SER A 46 18.16 -32.46 11.74
N LEU A 47 19.34 -31.84 11.82
CA LEU A 47 19.51 -30.50 12.42
C LEU A 47 19.81 -29.35 11.44
N PHE A 48 19.83 -29.62 10.12
CA PHE A 48 19.86 -28.58 9.09
C PHE A 48 18.64 -28.66 8.17
N GLY A 49 17.46 -28.90 8.74
CA GLY A 49 16.26 -28.34 8.15
C GLY A 49 16.33 -26.83 8.30
N VAL A 50 16.91 -26.13 7.32
CA VAL A 50 16.64 -24.69 7.19
C VAL A 50 15.13 -24.62 7.00
N ALA A 51 14.41 -24.28 8.06
CA ALA A 51 13.00 -24.02 7.99
C ALA A 51 12.84 -22.98 6.86
N LYS A 52 12.28 -23.42 5.73
CA LYS A 52 12.00 -22.55 4.61
C LYS A 52 10.99 -21.56 5.17
N ALA A 53 11.45 -20.36 5.53
CA ALA A 53 10.57 -19.32 6.06
C ALA A 53 9.38 -19.22 5.11
N ALA A 54 8.17 -19.36 5.65
CA ALA A 54 6.97 -19.26 4.85
C ALA A 54 7.03 -17.95 4.07
N THR A 55 6.88 -18.02 2.75
CA THR A 55 6.92 -16.83 1.90
C THR A 55 5.78 -15.92 2.35
N GLN A 56 6.12 -14.74 2.83
CA GLN A 56 5.13 -13.75 3.23
C GLN A 56 4.41 -13.29 1.97
N VAL A 57 3.09 -13.47 1.94
CA VAL A 57 2.23 -13.12 0.80
C VAL A 57 1.18 -12.12 1.26
N VAL A 58 0.72 -11.30 0.32
CA VAL A 58 -0.43 -10.42 0.55
C VAL A 58 -1.65 -11.27 0.88
N ASN A 59 -2.37 -10.92 1.94
CA ASN A 59 -3.62 -11.58 2.29
C ASN A 59 -4.74 -10.97 1.43
N VAL A 60 -5.46 -11.82 0.70
CA VAL A 60 -6.57 -11.39 -0.16
C VAL A 60 -7.87 -12.00 0.36
N LYS A 61 -8.94 -11.21 0.37
CA LYS A 61 -10.27 -11.67 0.75
C LYS A 61 -11.32 -11.05 -0.17
N SER A 62 -12.15 -11.89 -0.78
CA SER A 62 -13.24 -11.46 -1.66
C SER A 62 -14.60 -11.72 -1.00
N GLU A 63 -15.40 -10.68 -0.79
CA GLU A 63 -16.64 -10.76 -0.01
C GLU A 63 -17.78 -10.00 -0.69
N LEU A 64 -19.00 -10.53 -0.57
CA LEU A 64 -20.22 -9.85 -1.02
C LEU A 64 -20.94 -9.20 0.15
N ALA A 65 -21.49 -8.00 -0.04
CA ALA A 65 -22.41 -7.40 0.92
C ALA A 65 -23.62 -8.30 1.19
N ALA A 66 -24.17 -8.94 0.16
CA ALA A 66 -25.26 -9.90 0.27
C ALA A 66 -24.87 -11.24 -0.39
N PRO A 67 -24.19 -12.16 0.32
CA PRO A 67 -23.82 -13.47 -0.24
C PRO A 67 -25.03 -14.38 -0.48
N VAL A 68 -26.16 -14.09 0.17
CA VAL A 68 -27.47 -14.70 -0.10
C VAL A 68 -28.44 -13.60 -0.55
N MET A 69 -29.13 -13.80 -1.66
CA MET A 69 -30.09 -12.85 -2.22
C MET A 69 -31.49 -13.45 -2.33
N LEU A 70 -32.51 -12.60 -2.43
CA LEU A 70 -33.86 -13.05 -2.72
C LEU A 70 -33.96 -13.65 -4.12
N VAL A 71 -34.78 -14.70 -4.26
CA VAL A 71 -35.06 -15.30 -5.57
C VAL A 71 -35.59 -14.26 -6.55
N ASN A 72 -35.19 -14.38 -7.82
CA ASN A 72 -35.61 -13.49 -8.91
C ASN A 72 -35.40 -11.98 -8.69
N SER A 73 -34.59 -11.57 -7.70
CA SER A 73 -34.22 -10.17 -7.46
C SER A 73 -33.33 -9.63 -8.58
N GLU A 74 -33.45 -8.33 -8.86
CA GLU A 74 -32.52 -7.54 -9.70
C GLU A 74 -31.70 -6.54 -8.86
N ASP A 75 -31.68 -6.73 -7.54
CA ASP A 75 -31.01 -5.83 -6.63
C ASP A 75 -29.50 -5.81 -6.90
N LYS A 76 -28.92 -4.63 -6.68
CA LYS A 76 -27.47 -4.46 -6.74
C LYS A 76 -26.82 -5.12 -5.54
N ASN A 77 -25.62 -5.63 -5.74
CA ASN A 77 -24.75 -6.17 -4.71
C ASN A 77 -23.37 -5.48 -4.79
N TYR A 78 -22.56 -5.61 -3.74
CA TYR A 78 -21.23 -5.01 -3.66
C TYR A 78 -20.22 -6.10 -3.40
N LEU A 79 -19.31 -6.30 -4.35
CA LEU A 79 -18.17 -7.20 -4.22
C LEU A 79 -16.96 -6.38 -3.73
N LYS A 80 -16.49 -6.69 -2.52
CA LYS A 80 -15.26 -6.16 -1.95
C LYS A 80 -14.12 -7.14 -2.17
N ILE A 81 -13.00 -6.67 -2.70
CA ILE A 81 -11.74 -7.41 -2.76
C ILE A 81 -10.73 -6.66 -1.88
N SER A 82 -10.47 -7.19 -0.68
CA SER A 82 -9.46 -6.69 0.24
C SER A 82 -8.09 -7.25 -0.09
N LEU A 83 -7.06 -6.40 0.00
CA LEU A 83 -5.66 -6.74 -0.08
C LEU A 83 -4.96 -6.17 1.16
N THR A 84 -4.46 -7.05 2.01
CA THR A 84 -3.77 -6.67 3.24
C THR A 84 -2.30 -7.03 3.16
N GLY A 85 -1.44 -6.01 3.28
CA GLY A 85 0.01 -6.18 3.25
C GLY A 85 0.49 -7.01 4.44
N PHE A 86 1.41 -7.94 4.18
CA PHE A 86 2.03 -8.73 5.24
C PHE A 86 2.92 -7.87 6.14
N ASN A 87 3.20 -8.36 7.34
CA ASN A 87 4.09 -7.68 8.27
C ASN A 87 5.54 -7.69 7.77
N LEU A 88 6.07 -6.52 7.45
CA LEU A 88 7.46 -6.30 7.06
C LEU A 88 8.36 -6.07 8.28
N ASP A 89 9.40 -6.89 8.40
CA ASP A 89 10.53 -6.58 9.28
C ASP A 89 11.28 -5.37 8.72
N SER A 90 11.39 -4.29 9.50
CA SER A 90 12.03 -3.04 9.08
C SER A 90 13.49 -3.20 8.67
N THR A 91 14.17 -4.26 9.13
CA THR A 91 15.54 -4.58 8.71
C THR A 91 15.64 -5.21 7.32
N ARG A 92 14.52 -5.67 6.76
CA ARG A 92 14.42 -6.39 5.48
C ARG A 92 13.67 -5.63 4.39
N ARG A 93 13.47 -4.32 4.56
CA ARG A 93 12.79 -3.52 3.54
C ARG A 93 13.59 -3.48 2.23
N SER A 94 12.87 -3.26 1.14
CA SER A 94 13.51 -3.02 -0.16
C SER A 94 14.27 -1.69 -0.18
N PRO A 95 15.32 -1.57 -1.01
CA PRO A 95 15.94 -0.28 -1.27
C PRO A 95 14.91 0.72 -1.81
N ILE A 96 15.13 1.99 -1.51
CA ILE A 96 14.31 3.11 -1.94
C ILE A 96 15.10 3.91 -2.98
N ASN A 97 14.43 4.29 -4.07
CA ASN A 97 14.90 5.26 -5.04
C ASN A 97 13.98 6.48 -4.97
N LEU A 98 14.44 7.50 -4.25
CA LEU A 98 13.67 8.68 -3.88
C LEU A 98 14.12 9.91 -4.65
N ALA A 99 13.16 10.63 -5.23
CA ALA A 99 13.35 12.03 -5.60
C ALA A 99 12.54 12.93 -4.67
N LEU A 100 13.23 13.85 -4.01
CA LEU A 100 12.60 14.99 -3.33
C LEU A 100 12.48 16.13 -4.34
N VAL A 101 11.26 16.56 -4.62
CA VAL A 101 10.95 17.65 -5.53
C VAL A 101 10.39 18.80 -4.70
N ILE A 102 11.19 19.84 -4.51
CA ILE A 102 10.94 20.89 -3.53
C ILE A 102 10.69 22.20 -4.27
N ASP A 103 9.51 22.75 -4.06
CA ASP A 103 9.20 24.12 -4.46
C ASP A 103 10.11 25.07 -3.67
N ARG A 104 10.82 25.93 -4.40
CA ARG A 104 11.60 27.01 -3.80
C ARG A 104 11.15 28.37 -4.29
N SER A 105 9.92 28.50 -4.79
CA SER A 105 9.34 29.77 -5.20
C SER A 105 9.35 30.82 -4.08
N THR A 106 9.17 32.09 -4.43
CA THR A 106 9.16 33.17 -3.42
C THR A 106 8.05 33.01 -2.36
N SER A 107 6.93 32.32 -2.66
CA SER A 107 5.89 32.03 -1.66
C SER A 107 6.39 31.12 -0.52
N MET A 108 7.37 30.25 -0.80
CA MET A 108 7.99 29.37 0.20
C MET A 108 8.87 30.12 1.22
N SER A 109 9.02 31.44 1.11
CA SER A 109 9.88 32.23 2.01
C SER A 109 9.52 32.08 3.50
N GLY A 110 10.51 32.35 4.36
CA GLY A 110 10.33 32.24 5.80
C GLY A 110 10.25 30.78 6.24
N GLU A 111 9.34 30.47 7.17
CA GLU A 111 9.28 29.15 7.81
C GLU A 111 9.05 27.99 6.83
N ARG A 112 8.32 28.19 5.72
CA ARG A 112 7.97 27.09 4.80
C ARG A 112 9.21 26.44 4.16
N ILE A 113 10.14 27.23 3.62
CA ILE A 113 11.37 26.68 3.04
C ILE A 113 12.29 26.10 4.12
N GLU A 114 12.31 26.66 5.33
CA GLU A 114 13.07 26.10 6.46
C GLU A 114 12.56 24.69 6.77
N LYS A 115 11.23 24.54 6.92
CA LYS A 115 10.59 23.25 7.17
C LYS A 115 10.75 22.27 6.01
N ALA A 116 10.72 22.75 4.77
CA ALA A 116 10.99 21.90 3.60
C ALA A 116 12.44 21.38 3.58
N ARG A 117 13.42 22.20 3.99
CA ARG A 117 14.81 21.77 4.17
C ARG A 117 14.95 20.78 5.33
N GLU A 118 14.31 21.04 6.46
CA GLU A 118 14.30 20.12 7.61
C GLU A 118 13.73 18.75 7.22
N ALA A 119 12.60 18.72 6.49
CA ALA A 119 12.03 17.49 5.95
C ALA A 119 12.98 16.76 4.98
N ALA A 120 13.67 17.49 4.10
CA ALA A 120 14.66 16.91 3.20
C ALA A 120 15.88 16.31 3.94
N ILE A 121 16.36 17.00 4.97
CA ILE A 121 17.45 16.52 5.84
C ILE A 121 17.01 15.27 6.62
N LEU A 122 15.78 15.26 7.12
CA LEU A 122 15.19 14.10 7.79
C LEU A 122 15.14 12.89 6.84
N ALA A 123 14.79 13.09 5.57
CA ALA A 123 14.86 12.03 4.55
C ALA A 123 16.29 11.46 4.41
N VAL A 124 17.31 12.32 4.28
CA VAL A 124 18.72 11.88 4.22
C VAL A 124 19.09 11.04 5.44
N ASN A 125 18.63 11.45 6.63
CA ASN A 125 18.91 10.74 7.87
C ASN A 125 18.22 9.37 7.95
N MET A 126 17.00 9.23 7.42
CA MET A 126 16.24 7.97 7.44
C MET A 126 16.68 6.97 6.35
N LEU A 127 17.25 7.44 5.24
CA LEU A 127 17.77 6.56 4.18
C LEU A 127 19.04 5.83 4.63
N ASN A 128 19.28 4.64 4.07
CA ASN A 128 20.47 3.83 4.28
C ASN A 128 21.38 3.86 3.03
N THR A 129 22.56 3.26 3.13
CA THR A 129 23.58 3.28 2.05
C THR A 129 23.16 2.53 0.78
N THR A 130 22.15 1.66 0.85
CA THR A 130 21.61 0.95 -0.32
C THR A 130 20.57 1.77 -1.07
N ASP A 131 20.03 2.81 -0.46
CA ASP A 131 19.05 3.69 -1.08
C ASP A 131 19.69 4.71 -2.02
N THR A 132 18.91 5.19 -2.97
CA THR A 132 19.26 6.26 -3.89
C THR A 132 18.43 7.50 -3.54
N LEU A 133 19.09 8.67 -3.45
CA LEU A 133 18.44 9.97 -3.28
C LEU A 133 18.78 10.88 -4.46
N SER A 134 17.79 11.63 -4.90
CA SER A 134 17.96 12.84 -5.70
C SER A 134 17.15 13.98 -5.08
N VAL A 135 17.63 15.20 -5.26
CA VAL A 135 16.93 16.41 -4.84
C VAL A 135 16.84 17.36 -6.02
N VAL A 136 15.62 17.70 -6.36
CA VAL A 136 15.27 18.68 -7.39
C VAL A 136 14.61 19.85 -6.69
N ALA A 137 15.15 21.05 -6.90
CA ALA A 137 14.49 22.28 -6.48
C ALA A 137 13.92 22.97 -7.71
N TYR A 138 12.73 23.55 -7.62
CA TYR A 138 12.13 24.23 -8.76
C TYR A 138 11.54 25.59 -8.40
N ASP A 139 11.67 26.50 -9.35
CA ASP A 139 11.10 27.84 -9.34
C ASP A 139 10.54 28.19 -10.74
N ASN A 140 11.03 29.23 -11.41
CA ASN A 140 10.85 29.47 -12.84
C ASN A 140 11.38 28.32 -13.71
N HIS A 141 12.39 27.60 -13.22
CA HIS A 141 12.94 26.39 -13.81
C HIS A 141 13.22 25.34 -12.74
N ALA A 142 13.32 24.09 -13.15
CA ALA A 142 13.78 23.00 -12.28
C ALA A 142 15.30 22.86 -12.35
N GLU A 143 15.93 22.58 -11.21
CA GLU A 143 17.36 22.38 -11.05
C GLU A 143 17.62 21.13 -10.22
N VAL A 144 18.61 20.34 -10.62
CA VAL A 144 19.07 19.17 -9.88
C VAL A 144 20.10 19.62 -8.84
N ILE A 145 19.70 19.67 -7.57
CA ILE A 145 20.59 20.03 -6.45
C ILE A 145 21.47 18.85 -6.06
N ILE A 146 20.88 17.66 -6.03
CA ILE A 146 21.57 16.40 -5.80
C ILE A 146 21.18 15.46 -6.94
N PRO A 147 22.10 15.12 -7.86
CA PRO A 147 21.84 14.10 -8.87
C PRO A 147 21.63 12.74 -8.19
N ALA A 148 20.81 11.88 -8.80
CA ALA A 148 20.51 10.56 -8.26
C ALA A 148 21.79 9.80 -7.88
N THR A 149 21.99 9.59 -6.58
CA THR A 149 23.21 9.01 -6.02
C THR A 149 22.89 8.14 -4.80
N LYS A 150 23.78 7.20 -4.48
CA LYS A 150 23.66 6.38 -3.25
C LYS A 150 23.90 7.23 -2.01
N VAL A 151 23.16 6.94 -0.94
CA VAL A 151 23.25 7.70 0.32
C VAL A 151 24.43 7.21 1.17
N THR A 152 25.65 7.42 0.66
CA THR A 152 26.91 7.01 1.32
C THR A 152 27.57 8.14 2.10
N ASP A 153 27.37 9.40 1.70
CA ASP A 153 27.93 10.59 2.34
C ASP A 153 26.81 11.55 2.78
N LYS A 154 26.16 11.21 3.90
CA LYS A 154 25.05 12.02 4.45
C LYS A 154 25.47 13.47 4.76
N PRO A 155 26.63 13.75 5.39
CA PRO A 155 27.07 15.12 5.63
C PRO A 155 27.14 15.98 4.35
N ALA A 156 27.70 15.46 3.26
CA ALA A 156 27.77 16.20 2.00
C ALA A 156 26.38 16.46 1.40
N LEU A 157 25.47 15.49 1.46
CA LEU A 157 24.09 15.64 0.98
C LEU A 157 23.32 16.72 1.79
N ILE A 158 23.46 16.70 3.12
CA ILE A 158 22.85 17.70 4.01
C ILE A 158 23.40 19.10 3.72
N ALA A 159 24.71 19.23 3.56
CA ALA A 159 25.33 20.50 3.22
C ALA A 159 24.81 21.05 1.89
N SER A 160 24.66 20.20 0.87
CA SER A 160 24.10 20.62 -0.43
C SER A 160 22.66 21.13 -0.31
N ILE A 161 21.80 20.45 0.46
CA ILE A 161 20.42 20.87 0.74
C ILE A 161 20.40 22.26 1.41
N GLN A 162 21.24 22.47 2.42
CA GLN A 162 21.31 23.72 3.16
C GLN A 162 21.80 24.90 2.31
N GLN A 163 22.70 24.64 1.36
CA GLN A 163 23.35 25.67 0.54
C GLN A 163 22.55 26.11 -0.70
N HIS A 164 21.65 25.26 -1.22
CA HIS A 164 21.05 25.49 -2.54
C HIS A 164 19.52 25.59 -2.55
N ILE A 165 18.85 25.24 -1.46
CA ILE A 165 17.38 25.33 -1.35
C ILE A 165 17.00 26.64 -0.67
N HIS A 166 16.91 27.71 -1.45
CA HIS A 166 16.52 29.04 -0.97
C HIS A 166 15.38 29.62 -1.82
N PRO A 167 14.48 30.45 -1.24
CA PRO A 167 13.36 31.03 -1.95
C PRO A 167 13.80 31.90 -3.12
N ARG A 168 13.22 31.68 -4.30
CA ARG A 168 13.51 32.39 -5.54
C ARG A 168 12.40 32.13 -6.57
N GLY A 169 12.00 33.15 -7.34
CA GLY A 169 11.23 32.98 -8.57
C GLY A 169 9.77 32.52 -8.39
N MET A 170 9.15 32.08 -9.50
CA MET A 170 7.78 31.57 -9.60
C MET A 170 7.74 30.05 -9.46
N THR A 171 6.70 29.37 -9.97
CA THR A 171 6.41 27.96 -9.70
C THR A 171 6.16 27.18 -11.00
N ALA A 172 7.19 26.52 -11.52
CA ALA A 172 7.18 25.66 -12.72
C ALA A 172 7.01 24.19 -12.31
N LEU A 173 5.85 23.86 -11.76
CA LEU A 173 5.57 22.54 -11.17
C LEU A 173 5.82 21.38 -12.14
N PHE A 174 5.34 21.49 -13.38
CA PHE A 174 5.55 20.46 -14.40
C PHE A 174 7.03 20.16 -14.64
N ALA A 175 7.87 21.20 -14.71
CA ALA A 175 9.32 21.02 -14.89
C ALA A 175 9.94 20.33 -13.68
N GLY A 176 9.52 20.70 -12.45
CA GLY A 176 9.97 20.08 -11.21
C GLY A 176 9.65 18.58 -11.17
N VAL A 177 8.39 18.21 -11.39
CA VAL A 177 7.94 16.81 -11.39
C VAL A 177 8.59 16.02 -12.52
N SER A 178 8.64 16.57 -13.74
CA SER A 178 9.27 15.90 -14.88
C SER A 178 10.76 15.65 -14.64
N MET A 179 11.48 16.61 -14.05
CA MET A 179 12.88 16.45 -13.70
C MET A 179 13.06 15.43 -12.57
N GLY A 180 12.17 15.41 -11.58
CA GLY A 180 12.13 14.39 -10.53
C GLY A 180 11.96 12.98 -11.09
N ILE A 181 11.00 12.78 -12.01
CA ILE A 181 10.81 11.51 -12.73
C ILE A 181 12.10 11.13 -13.47
N GLY A 182 12.73 12.08 -14.16
CA GLY A 182 14.01 11.85 -14.84
C GLY A 182 15.15 11.44 -13.92
N GLN A 183 15.18 11.90 -12.65
CA GLN A 183 16.19 11.44 -11.69
C GLN A 183 15.90 10.02 -11.19
N VAL A 184 14.64 9.71 -10.88
CA VAL A 184 14.21 8.36 -10.49
C VAL A 184 14.51 7.37 -11.62
N ASP A 185 14.24 7.75 -12.87
CA ASP A 185 14.48 6.94 -14.07
C ASP A 185 15.94 6.44 -14.19
N LYS A 186 16.93 7.24 -13.76
CA LYS A 186 18.36 6.87 -13.84
C LYS A 186 18.73 5.64 -13.02
N HIS A 187 17.95 5.35 -11.98
CA HIS A 187 18.16 4.20 -11.11
C HIS A 187 16.92 3.31 -11.05
N LEU A 188 16.00 3.42 -12.01
CA LEU A 188 14.73 2.72 -11.98
C LEU A 188 14.92 1.19 -11.95
N ASN A 189 14.33 0.56 -10.94
CA ASN A 189 14.31 -0.87 -10.76
C ASN A 189 12.97 -1.25 -10.12
N ARG A 190 12.27 -2.24 -10.69
CA ARG A 190 10.99 -2.71 -10.15
C ARG A 190 11.13 -3.41 -8.80
N GLU A 191 12.30 -3.95 -8.46
CA GLU A 191 12.54 -4.62 -7.18
C GLU A 191 12.77 -3.65 -6.01
N GLN A 192 12.63 -2.35 -6.24
CA GLN A 192 12.86 -1.30 -5.25
C GLN A 192 11.65 -0.34 -5.19
N VAL A 193 11.55 0.41 -4.11
CA VAL A 193 10.50 1.43 -3.99
C VAL A 193 10.91 2.69 -4.74
N ASN A 194 10.32 2.93 -5.92
CA ASN A 194 10.52 4.17 -6.67
C ASN A 194 9.47 5.20 -6.24
N ARG A 195 9.95 6.34 -5.73
CA ARG A 195 9.08 7.34 -5.08
C ARG A 195 9.52 8.75 -5.43
N ILE A 196 8.54 9.62 -5.65
CA ILE A 196 8.71 11.07 -5.64
C ILE A 196 7.92 11.62 -4.46
N ILE A 197 8.53 12.51 -3.68
CA ILE A 197 7.81 13.34 -2.71
C ILE A 197 7.91 14.79 -3.20
N LEU A 198 6.77 15.33 -3.57
CA LEU A 198 6.60 16.71 -4.03
C LEU A 198 6.12 17.57 -2.86
N ILE A 199 6.87 18.63 -2.54
CA ILE A 199 6.49 19.63 -1.54
C ILE A 199 6.27 20.96 -2.27
N SER A 200 5.11 21.58 -2.11
CA SER A 200 4.76 22.85 -2.77
C SER A 200 3.77 23.68 -1.97
N ASP A 201 3.91 25.01 -2.01
CA ASP A 201 2.93 25.96 -1.47
C ASP A 201 2.24 26.84 -2.54
N GLY A 202 2.65 26.73 -3.80
CA GLY A 202 2.24 27.63 -4.88
C GLY A 202 1.24 27.05 -5.88
N GLN A 203 0.56 27.94 -6.60
CA GLN A 203 -0.15 27.63 -7.84
C GLN A 203 0.88 27.29 -8.93
N ALA A 204 0.62 26.28 -9.76
CA ALA A 204 1.41 26.09 -10.97
C ALA A 204 1.20 27.31 -11.88
N ASN A 205 2.21 28.20 -11.93
CA ASN A 205 2.11 29.52 -12.57
C ASN A 205 3.02 29.64 -13.80
N THR A 206 3.80 28.60 -14.12
CA THR A 206 4.75 28.60 -15.23
C THR A 206 4.80 27.23 -15.90
N GLY A 207 4.78 27.21 -17.25
CA GLY A 207 4.81 25.99 -18.07
C GLY A 207 3.42 25.36 -18.26
N PRO A 208 3.34 24.06 -18.60
CA PRO A 208 2.10 23.30 -18.60
C PRO A 208 1.46 23.32 -17.20
N THR A 209 0.34 24.01 -17.05
CA THR A 209 -0.40 24.14 -15.78
C THR A 209 -1.75 23.43 -15.81
N SER A 210 -2.10 22.80 -16.94
CA SER A 210 -3.36 22.10 -17.07
C SER A 210 -3.35 20.82 -16.23
N ILE A 211 -4.50 20.53 -15.60
CA ILE A 211 -4.69 19.27 -14.88
C ILE A 211 -4.42 18.08 -15.81
N SER A 212 -4.81 18.16 -17.09
CA SER A 212 -4.62 17.06 -18.05
C SER A 212 -3.15 16.70 -18.26
N GLU A 213 -2.28 17.67 -18.51
CA GLU A 213 -0.86 17.40 -18.81
C GLU A 213 -0.12 16.84 -17.59
N LEU A 214 -0.37 17.38 -16.40
CA LEU A 214 0.20 16.87 -15.16
C LEU A 214 -0.37 15.50 -14.77
N SER A 215 -1.64 15.25 -15.09
CA SER A 215 -2.26 13.93 -14.95
C SER A 215 -1.62 12.91 -15.87
N ASP A 216 -1.34 13.27 -17.12
CA ASP A 216 -0.64 12.39 -18.06
C ASP A 216 0.78 12.09 -17.59
N LEU A 217 1.49 13.08 -17.04
CA LEU A 217 2.80 12.90 -16.43
C LEU A 217 2.73 11.91 -15.25
N ALA A 218 1.75 12.07 -14.36
CA ALA A 218 1.53 11.16 -13.25
C ALA A 218 1.16 9.73 -13.69
N ARG A 219 0.32 9.58 -14.73
CA ARG A 219 0.00 8.27 -15.33
C ARG A 219 1.23 7.62 -15.97
N MET A 220 2.10 8.40 -16.60
CA MET A 220 3.38 7.90 -17.14
C MET A 220 4.31 7.42 -16.01
N ALA A 221 4.38 8.16 -14.91
CA ALA A 221 5.12 7.75 -13.71
C ALA A 221 4.56 6.44 -13.14
N ALA A 222 3.23 6.33 -12.98
CA ALA A 222 2.57 5.10 -12.53
C ALA A 222 2.92 3.88 -13.39
N LYS A 223 2.88 4.02 -14.73
CA LYS A 223 3.23 2.93 -15.65
C LYS A 223 4.66 2.41 -15.50
N LYS A 224 5.56 3.26 -14.97
CA LYS A 224 6.95 2.90 -14.64
C LYS A 224 7.12 2.36 -13.22
N GLY A 225 6.05 2.29 -12.42
CA GLY A 225 6.11 1.92 -11.00
C GLY A 225 6.58 3.05 -10.09
N ILE A 226 6.49 4.31 -10.53
CA ILE A 226 6.87 5.50 -9.76
C ILE A 226 5.60 6.12 -9.17
N ALA A 227 5.49 6.10 -7.84
CA ALA A 227 4.41 6.79 -7.13
C ALA A 227 4.85 8.20 -6.73
N ILE A 228 3.92 9.16 -6.75
CA ILE A 228 4.19 10.58 -6.41
C ILE A 228 3.32 10.96 -5.22
N THR A 229 3.94 11.14 -4.06
CA THR A 229 3.27 11.74 -2.90
C THR A 229 3.35 13.25 -3.02
N THR A 230 2.24 13.95 -2.78
CA THR A 230 2.17 15.40 -2.85
C THR A 230 1.82 15.99 -1.48
N ILE A 231 2.65 16.91 -0.99
CA ILE A 231 2.45 17.64 0.26
C ILE A 231 2.21 19.10 -0.09
N GLY A 232 0.96 19.54 0.08
CA GLY A 232 0.54 20.92 -0.16
C GLY A 232 0.67 21.75 1.11
N LEU A 233 1.46 22.82 1.06
CA LEU A 233 1.71 23.73 2.18
C LEU A 233 0.86 24.99 2.07
N GLY A 234 0.18 25.35 3.15
CA GLY A 234 -0.59 26.59 3.23
C GLY A 234 -1.79 26.66 2.28
N GLN A 235 -2.41 27.83 2.19
CA GLN A 235 -3.71 28.01 1.55
C GLN A 235 -3.65 28.34 0.06
N ASP A 236 -2.46 28.48 -0.53
CA ASP A 236 -2.32 29.09 -1.86
C ASP A 236 -1.97 28.10 -2.99
N TYR A 237 -1.70 26.82 -2.69
CA TYR A 237 -1.40 25.83 -3.73
C TYR A 237 -2.64 25.32 -4.48
N ASN A 238 -2.45 24.74 -5.67
CA ASN A 238 -3.51 24.13 -6.47
C ASN A 238 -3.79 22.68 -6.01
N GLU A 239 -4.82 22.49 -5.18
CA GLU A 239 -5.16 21.20 -4.61
C GLU A 239 -5.72 20.19 -5.61
N ASP A 240 -6.45 20.64 -6.62
CA ASP A 240 -6.96 19.75 -7.67
C ASP A 240 -5.80 19.13 -8.44
N LEU A 241 -4.77 19.93 -8.72
CA LEU A 241 -3.55 19.50 -9.38
C LEU A 241 -2.75 18.52 -8.51
N MET A 242 -2.50 18.87 -7.25
CA MET A 242 -1.72 18.04 -6.32
C MET A 242 -2.41 16.71 -6.04
N THR A 243 -3.73 16.73 -5.86
CA THR A 243 -4.56 15.53 -5.66
C THR A 243 -4.61 14.68 -6.93
N ALA A 244 -4.69 15.29 -8.13
CA ALA A 244 -4.65 14.57 -9.39
C ALA A 244 -3.29 13.88 -9.62
N ILE A 245 -2.17 14.58 -9.37
CA ILE A 245 -0.82 14.00 -9.49
C ILE A 245 -0.67 12.81 -8.54
N ALA A 246 -1.09 12.95 -7.28
CA ALA A 246 -1.05 11.85 -6.32
C ALA A 246 -1.94 10.67 -6.77
N GLY A 247 -3.21 10.95 -7.10
CA GLY A 247 -4.18 9.91 -7.46
C GLY A 247 -3.78 9.14 -8.71
N TYR A 248 -3.35 9.83 -9.78
CA TYR A 248 -2.96 9.17 -11.03
C TYR A 248 -1.61 8.46 -10.98
N SER A 249 -0.80 8.74 -9.95
CA SER A 249 0.42 7.99 -9.65
C SER A 249 0.24 6.92 -8.55
N ASP A 250 -0.98 6.73 -8.03
CA ASP A 250 -1.29 5.92 -6.82
C ASP A 250 -0.36 6.27 -5.63
N GLY A 251 -0.04 7.56 -5.51
CA GLY A 251 0.62 8.16 -4.36
C GLY A 251 -0.39 8.72 -3.35
N ASN A 252 0.13 9.36 -2.31
CA ASN A 252 -0.67 9.97 -1.25
C ASN A 252 -0.73 11.49 -1.44
N HIS A 253 -1.78 12.12 -0.90
CA HIS A 253 -1.86 13.58 -0.80
C HIS A 253 -2.00 13.97 0.67
N THR A 254 -1.32 15.03 1.08
CA THR A 254 -1.46 15.59 2.42
C THR A 254 -1.53 17.11 2.34
N PHE A 255 -2.52 17.69 2.99
CA PHE A 255 -2.62 19.13 3.17
C PHE A 255 -2.03 19.53 4.53
N VAL A 256 -1.06 20.42 4.50
CA VAL A 256 -0.38 20.96 5.68
C VAL A 256 -0.74 22.45 5.79
N ALA A 257 -1.75 22.75 6.62
CA ALA A 257 -2.22 24.12 6.82
C ALA A 257 -1.15 25.01 7.48
N ASN A 258 -0.45 24.48 8.48
CA ASN A 258 0.64 25.17 9.18
C ASN A 258 1.98 24.52 8.86
N SER A 259 2.98 25.31 8.46
CA SER A 259 4.34 24.84 8.13
C SER A 259 4.97 24.00 9.24
N ALA A 260 4.66 24.30 10.51
CA ALA A 260 5.13 23.53 11.66
C ALA A 260 4.72 22.05 11.63
N ASP A 261 3.62 21.70 10.96
CA ASP A 261 3.14 20.32 10.85
C ASP A 261 3.78 19.54 9.69
N LEU A 262 4.61 20.19 8.85
CA LEU A 262 5.22 19.58 7.67
C LEU A 262 6.12 18.39 8.03
N GLU A 263 6.97 18.54 9.05
CA GLU A 263 7.90 17.48 9.46
C GLU A 263 7.14 16.20 9.88
N LYS A 264 6.03 16.38 10.59
CA LYS A 264 5.16 15.28 11.02
C LYS A 264 4.48 14.60 9.83
N ALA A 265 3.90 15.39 8.92
CA ALA A 265 3.28 14.88 7.70
C ALA A 265 4.31 14.12 6.84
N PHE A 266 5.47 14.73 6.60
CA PHE A 266 6.56 14.11 5.84
C PHE A 266 7.05 12.82 6.49
N THR A 267 7.26 12.80 7.80
CA THR A 267 7.73 11.61 8.53
C THR A 267 6.76 10.45 8.38
N LYS A 268 5.45 10.71 8.51
CA LYS A 268 4.41 9.69 8.29
C LYS A 268 4.49 9.14 6.87
N GLU A 269 4.50 10.02 5.87
CA GLU A 269 4.56 9.61 4.46
C GLU A 269 5.84 8.82 4.16
N PHE A 270 6.97 9.20 4.76
CA PHE A 270 8.23 8.50 4.58
C PHE A 270 8.23 7.12 5.24
N GLN A 271 7.59 6.96 6.40
CA GLN A 271 7.39 5.66 7.02
C GLN A 271 6.53 4.73 6.14
N ASP A 272 5.48 5.27 5.52
CA ASP A 272 4.67 4.52 4.55
C ASP A 272 5.54 4.02 3.38
N VAL A 273 6.38 4.88 2.81
CA VAL A 273 7.34 4.52 1.74
C VAL A 273 8.30 3.40 2.16
N MET A 274 8.79 3.41 3.41
CA MET A 274 9.68 2.37 3.93
C MET A 274 8.98 1.02 4.17
N SER A 275 7.64 1.01 4.19
CA SER A 275 6.83 -0.14 4.56
C SER A 275 6.19 -0.85 3.37
N VAL A 276 6.52 -0.49 2.12
CA VAL A 276 5.96 -1.11 0.91
C VAL A 276 6.34 -2.59 0.84
N VAL A 277 5.33 -3.45 0.65
CA VAL A 277 5.48 -4.92 0.60
C VAL A 277 5.11 -5.52 -0.75
N ALA A 278 4.25 -4.85 -1.52
CA ALA A 278 3.86 -5.28 -2.85
C ALA A 278 3.77 -4.09 -3.82
N GLN A 279 4.12 -4.34 -5.08
CA GLN A 279 4.06 -3.38 -6.18
C GLN A 279 3.40 -3.98 -7.43
N ASP A 280 3.10 -3.14 -8.43
CA ASP A 280 2.55 -3.56 -9.73
C ASP A 280 1.33 -4.48 -9.58
N ILE A 281 0.42 -4.12 -8.66
CA ILE A 281 -0.74 -4.93 -8.31
C ILE A 281 -1.79 -4.75 -9.40
N VAL A 282 -2.19 -5.86 -10.01
CA VAL A 282 -3.29 -5.92 -10.98
C VAL A 282 -4.35 -6.84 -10.42
N VAL A 283 -5.56 -6.30 -10.28
CA VAL A 283 -6.76 -7.04 -9.89
C VAL A 283 -7.68 -7.13 -11.09
N GLN A 284 -7.91 -8.35 -11.57
CA GLN A 284 -8.84 -8.66 -12.63
C GLN A 284 -10.04 -9.40 -12.03
N ILE A 285 -11.24 -8.89 -12.29
CA ILE A 285 -12.49 -9.52 -11.88
C ILE A 285 -13.22 -9.91 -13.15
N LYS A 286 -13.38 -11.20 -13.40
CA LYS A 286 -14.18 -11.72 -14.51
C LYS A 286 -15.52 -12.20 -13.96
N THR A 287 -16.57 -11.43 -14.24
CA THR A 287 -17.93 -11.79 -13.82
C THR A 287 -18.53 -12.86 -14.73
N GLY A 288 -19.51 -13.62 -14.22
CA GLY A 288 -20.30 -14.53 -15.05
C GLY A 288 -21.01 -13.81 -16.19
N ASP A 289 -21.31 -14.52 -17.29
CA ASP A 289 -21.81 -13.92 -18.54
C ASP A 289 -23.11 -13.10 -18.39
N LYS A 290 -23.92 -13.43 -17.38
CA LYS A 290 -25.19 -12.75 -17.07
C LYS A 290 -25.12 -11.88 -15.81
N VAL A 291 -23.94 -11.74 -15.22
CA VAL A 291 -23.67 -10.82 -14.12
C VAL A 291 -23.20 -9.51 -14.74
N LYS A 292 -23.82 -8.40 -14.33
CA LYS A 292 -23.51 -7.08 -14.87
C LYS A 292 -22.63 -6.29 -13.89
N PRO A 293 -21.34 -6.03 -14.20
CA PRO A 293 -20.57 -5.03 -13.47
C PRO A 293 -21.13 -3.63 -13.78
N VAL A 294 -21.45 -2.86 -12.74
CA VAL A 294 -22.09 -1.54 -12.87
C VAL A 294 -21.07 -0.42 -12.82
N ARG A 295 -20.26 -0.38 -11.74
CA ARG A 295 -19.22 0.63 -11.52
C ARG A 295 -18.29 0.23 -10.38
N LEU A 296 -17.09 0.79 -10.40
CA LEU A 296 -16.17 0.78 -9.25
C LEU A 296 -16.52 1.95 -8.31
N LEU A 297 -16.38 1.71 -7.00
CA LEU A 297 -16.57 2.73 -5.98
C LEU A 297 -15.20 3.15 -5.42
N GLY A 298 -14.92 4.46 -5.42
CA GLY A 298 -13.74 5.06 -4.82
C GLY A 298 -12.46 5.03 -5.65
N ARG A 299 -12.22 3.98 -6.43
CA ARG A 299 -11.00 3.80 -7.23
C ARG A 299 -11.31 3.64 -8.72
N ASP A 300 -10.45 4.22 -9.56
CA ASP A 300 -10.56 4.11 -11.01
C ASP A 300 -10.18 2.70 -11.49
N GLY A 301 -10.80 2.27 -12.59
CA GLY A 301 -10.48 1.04 -13.29
C GLY A 301 -11.33 0.89 -14.54
N ASP A 302 -10.99 -0.10 -15.36
CA ASP A 302 -11.61 -0.32 -16.66
C ASP A 302 -12.65 -1.45 -16.55
N ILE A 303 -13.88 -1.19 -17.01
CA ILE A 303 -14.92 -2.20 -17.17
C ILE A 303 -15.13 -2.43 -18.67
N LEU A 304 -14.76 -3.61 -19.16
CA LEU A 304 -14.89 -4.03 -20.55
C LEU A 304 -15.70 -5.32 -20.62
N GLY A 305 -16.99 -5.20 -20.96
CA GLY A 305 -17.92 -6.34 -20.94
C GLY A 305 -18.08 -6.89 -19.52
N ASN A 306 -17.74 -8.17 -19.32
CA ASN A 306 -17.75 -8.85 -18.02
C ASN A 306 -16.39 -8.85 -17.32
N THR A 307 -15.40 -8.12 -17.83
CA THR A 307 -14.06 -8.06 -17.22
C THR A 307 -13.81 -6.68 -16.65
N VAL A 308 -13.46 -6.62 -15.36
CA VAL A 308 -13.04 -5.41 -14.66
C VAL A 308 -11.56 -5.51 -14.36
N ASN A 309 -10.79 -4.48 -14.69
CA ASN A 309 -9.37 -4.40 -14.37
C ASN A 309 -9.09 -3.17 -13.51
N VAL A 310 -8.43 -3.38 -12.39
CA VAL A 310 -8.00 -2.33 -11.47
C VAL A 310 -6.51 -2.48 -11.22
N LYS A 311 -5.78 -1.35 -11.19
CA LYS A 311 -4.36 -1.32 -10.88
C LYS A 311 -4.12 -0.56 -9.57
N LEU A 312 -3.22 -1.08 -8.76
CA LEU A 312 -2.65 -0.39 -7.61
C LEU A 312 -1.14 -0.47 -7.74
N ASN A 313 -0.44 0.66 -7.60
CA ASN A 313 1.00 0.66 -7.74
C ASN A 313 1.66 0.09 -6.49
N GLN A 314 1.13 0.36 -5.28
CA GLN A 314 1.79 -0.02 -4.03
C GLN A 314 0.81 -0.42 -2.91
N LEU A 315 1.24 -1.38 -2.08
CA LEU A 315 0.60 -1.78 -0.83
C LEU A 315 1.61 -1.77 0.32
N TYR A 316 1.23 -1.16 1.45
CA TYR A 316 2.07 -1.01 2.64
C TYR A 316 1.85 -2.15 3.64
N SER A 317 2.86 -2.42 4.47
CA SER A 317 2.84 -3.42 5.54
C SER A 317 1.67 -3.18 6.50
N ASN A 318 0.88 -4.22 6.80
CA ASN A 318 -0.30 -4.17 7.67
C ASN A 318 -1.38 -3.15 7.26
N GLN A 319 -1.29 -2.60 6.05
CA GLN A 319 -2.34 -1.78 5.46
C GLN A 319 -3.29 -2.67 4.67
N GLU A 320 -4.58 -2.45 4.83
CA GLU A 320 -5.61 -2.96 3.92
C GLU A 320 -5.90 -1.88 2.88
N LYS A 321 -5.82 -2.25 1.59
CA LYS A 321 -6.49 -1.54 0.49
C LYS A 321 -7.59 -2.45 -0.06
N TYR A 322 -8.63 -1.88 -0.65
CA TYR A 322 -9.69 -2.67 -1.25
C TYR A 322 -10.25 -2.07 -2.53
N ILE A 323 -10.89 -2.94 -3.31
CA ILE A 323 -11.69 -2.60 -4.47
C ILE A 323 -13.14 -2.91 -4.14
N LEU A 324 -14.05 -1.99 -4.45
CA LEU A 324 -15.49 -2.21 -4.35
C LEU A 324 -16.12 -2.13 -5.73
N LEU A 325 -16.71 -3.23 -6.19
CA LEU A 325 -17.44 -3.33 -7.43
C LEU A 325 -18.95 -3.43 -7.13
N GLU A 326 -19.72 -2.45 -7.60
CA GLU A 326 -21.18 -2.55 -7.65
C GLU A 326 -21.56 -3.47 -8.83
N VAL A 327 -22.29 -4.55 -8.56
CA VAL A 327 -22.70 -5.55 -9.54
C VAL A 327 -24.19 -5.82 -9.46
N ILE A 328 -24.78 -6.29 -10.56
CA ILE A 328 -26.11 -6.90 -10.57
C ILE A 328 -25.92 -8.39 -10.88
N PRO A 329 -26.12 -9.28 -9.90
CA PRO A 329 -26.01 -10.72 -10.10
C PRO A 329 -27.07 -11.26 -11.06
N GLU A 330 -26.84 -12.44 -11.65
CA GLU A 330 -27.87 -13.13 -12.44
C GLU A 330 -29.08 -13.46 -11.53
N LYS A 331 -30.30 -13.52 -12.06
CA LYS A 331 -31.44 -14.04 -11.28
C LYS A 331 -31.23 -15.52 -10.93
N GLY A 332 -31.64 -15.93 -9.74
CA GLY A 332 -31.59 -17.31 -9.29
C GLY A 332 -32.88 -17.79 -8.63
N THR A 333 -33.01 -19.11 -8.50
CA THR A 333 -34.13 -19.80 -7.84
C THR A 333 -33.77 -20.24 -6.43
N ASP A 334 -34.75 -20.61 -5.60
CA ASP A 334 -34.53 -20.96 -4.18
C ASP A 334 -33.47 -22.07 -4.03
N LYS A 335 -32.54 -21.89 -3.08
CA LYS A 335 -31.41 -22.78 -2.78
C LYS A 335 -30.41 -22.98 -3.92
N GLN A 336 -30.53 -22.22 -5.00
CA GLN A 336 -29.52 -22.22 -6.05
C GLN A 336 -28.28 -21.45 -5.57
N GLN A 337 -27.10 -21.90 -6.03
CA GLN A 337 -25.84 -21.17 -5.94
C GLN A 337 -25.34 -20.95 -7.36
N LYS A 338 -24.79 -19.77 -7.64
CA LYS A 338 -24.23 -19.40 -8.94
C LYS A 338 -22.86 -18.75 -8.77
N ASP A 339 -22.01 -18.93 -9.75
CA ASP A 339 -20.76 -18.20 -9.86
C ASP A 339 -21.06 -16.72 -10.13
N LEU A 340 -20.51 -15.84 -9.29
CA LEU A 340 -20.59 -14.41 -9.48
C LEU A 340 -19.40 -13.91 -10.29
N ALA A 341 -18.19 -14.24 -9.82
CA ALA A 341 -16.95 -13.80 -10.43
C ALA A 341 -15.76 -14.70 -10.07
N ASP A 342 -14.82 -14.83 -11.00
CA ASP A 342 -13.45 -15.25 -10.72
C ASP A 342 -12.58 -13.98 -10.54
N VAL A 343 -11.84 -13.88 -9.45
CA VAL A 343 -10.96 -12.76 -9.12
C VAL A 343 -9.52 -13.24 -9.20
N SER A 344 -8.70 -12.57 -10.02
CA SER A 344 -7.27 -12.83 -10.14
C SER A 344 -6.47 -11.60 -9.73
N ILE A 345 -5.54 -11.79 -8.80
CA ILE A 345 -4.66 -10.75 -8.29
C ILE A 345 -3.23 -11.16 -8.63
N SER A 346 -2.50 -10.30 -9.32
CA SER A 346 -1.07 -10.48 -9.56
C SER A 346 -0.31 -9.28 -9.03
N TYR A 347 0.85 -9.51 -8.40
CA TYR A 347 1.67 -8.43 -7.85
C TYR A 347 3.14 -8.84 -7.76
N LEU A 348 4.02 -7.85 -7.78
CA LEU A 348 5.43 -8.02 -7.44
C LEU A 348 5.59 -8.01 -5.92
N ASN A 349 6.00 -9.14 -5.35
CA ASN A 349 6.29 -9.29 -3.94
C ASN A 349 7.70 -8.76 -3.64
N LEU A 350 7.79 -7.70 -2.84
CA LEU A 350 9.07 -7.05 -2.56
C LEU A 350 9.95 -7.80 -1.56
N SER A 351 9.40 -8.76 -0.81
CA SER A 351 10.15 -9.64 0.09
C SER A 351 10.81 -10.79 -0.69
N SER A 352 10.06 -11.42 -1.60
CA SER A 352 10.54 -12.57 -2.39
C SER A 352 11.19 -12.19 -3.73
N LYS A 353 10.99 -10.95 -4.21
CA LYS A 353 11.38 -10.44 -5.53
C LYS A 353 10.74 -11.21 -6.69
N LYS A 354 9.55 -11.77 -6.48
CA LYS A 354 8.84 -12.59 -7.48
C LYS A 354 7.45 -12.03 -7.75
N GLN A 355 6.94 -12.34 -8.93
CA GLN A 355 5.53 -12.15 -9.23
C GLN A 355 4.74 -13.25 -8.52
N ASP A 356 3.88 -12.84 -7.61
CA ASP A 356 2.91 -13.71 -6.95
C ASP A 356 1.54 -13.55 -7.63
N GLN A 357 0.75 -14.62 -7.64
CA GLN A 357 -0.60 -14.62 -8.15
C GLN A 357 -1.54 -15.35 -7.18
N ILE A 358 -2.70 -14.74 -6.94
CA ILE A 358 -3.77 -15.27 -6.07
C ILE A 358 -5.05 -15.29 -6.89
N ASN A 359 -5.80 -16.39 -6.82
CA ASN A 359 -7.09 -16.53 -7.49
C ASN A 359 -8.15 -16.90 -6.46
N GLU A 360 -9.26 -16.17 -6.46
CA GLU A 360 -10.42 -16.35 -5.60
C GLU A 360 -11.66 -16.57 -6.48
N ARG A 361 -12.56 -17.45 -6.06
CA ARG A 361 -13.87 -17.61 -6.73
C ARG A 361 -14.96 -17.11 -5.80
N VAL A 362 -15.82 -16.25 -6.33
CA VAL A 362 -16.93 -15.66 -5.60
C VAL A 362 -18.23 -16.23 -6.14
N THR A 363 -19.08 -16.72 -5.24
CA THR A 363 -20.42 -17.24 -5.56
C THR A 363 -21.49 -16.44 -4.85
N VAL A 364 -22.70 -16.45 -5.38
CA VAL A 364 -23.91 -15.92 -4.75
C VAL A 364 -24.96 -17.03 -4.64
N SER A 365 -25.66 -17.08 -3.51
CA SER A 365 -26.74 -18.02 -3.25
C SER A 365 -28.09 -17.33 -3.22
N TYR A 366 -29.18 -18.07 -3.40
CA TYR A 366 -30.53 -17.51 -3.45
C TYR A 366 -31.47 -18.19 -2.44
N SER A 367 -32.34 -17.40 -1.81
CA SER A 367 -33.37 -17.91 -0.90
C SER A 367 -34.69 -17.15 -1.04
N GLN A 368 -35.81 -17.82 -0.78
CA GLN A 368 -37.13 -17.18 -0.61
C GLN A 368 -37.31 -16.55 0.77
N SER A 369 -36.48 -16.91 1.75
CA SER A 369 -36.58 -16.39 3.11
C SER A 369 -35.88 -15.04 3.24
N VAL A 370 -36.68 -14.00 3.52
CA VAL A 370 -36.17 -12.64 3.81
C VAL A 370 -35.26 -12.65 5.03
N GLU A 371 -35.61 -13.42 6.07
CA GLU A 371 -34.80 -13.59 7.29
C GLU A 371 -33.41 -14.13 6.95
N LYS A 372 -33.31 -15.23 6.18
CA LYS A 372 -32.01 -15.78 5.76
C LYS A 372 -31.17 -14.83 4.92
N VAL A 373 -31.82 -14.00 4.10
CA VAL A 373 -31.13 -12.98 3.29
C VAL A 373 -30.56 -11.90 4.20
N ASN A 374 -31.34 -11.40 5.16
CA ASN A 374 -30.90 -10.38 6.10
C ASN A 374 -29.79 -10.89 7.04
N ASP A 375 -29.92 -12.12 7.56
CA ASP A 375 -28.92 -12.72 8.46
C ASP A 375 -27.56 -12.97 7.76
N ALA A 376 -27.57 -13.10 6.42
CA ALA A 376 -26.36 -13.37 5.65
C ALA A 376 -25.58 -12.09 5.28
N VAL A 377 -26.15 -10.90 5.50
CA VAL A 377 -25.55 -9.62 5.10
C VAL A 377 -24.17 -9.44 5.75
N GLN A 378 -23.17 -9.16 4.92
CA GLN A 378 -21.84 -8.76 5.37
C GLN A 378 -21.86 -7.24 5.65
N GLU A 379 -22.25 -6.91 6.87
CA GLU A 379 -22.45 -5.53 7.32
C GLU A 379 -21.23 -4.63 7.10
N GLU A 380 -20.01 -5.12 7.27
CA GLU A 380 -18.79 -4.33 7.03
C GLU A 380 -18.61 -3.95 5.55
N VAL A 381 -18.95 -4.87 4.63
CA VAL A 381 -18.89 -4.59 3.19
C VAL A 381 -19.97 -3.59 2.80
N LEU A 382 -21.17 -3.73 3.36
CA LEU A 382 -22.27 -2.80 3.14
C LEU A 382 -21.91 -1.39 3.65
N ALA A 383 -21.41 -1.28 4.89
CA ALA A 383 -20.96 -0.03 5.49
C ALA A 383 -19.89 0.67 4.64
N GLU A 384 -18.86 -0.04 4.19
CA GLU A 384 -17.82 0.53 3.33
C GLU A 384 -18.35 0.96 1.96
N SER A 385 -19.29 0.21 1.37
CA SER A 385 -19.94 0.61 0.11
C SER A 385 -20.70 1.93 0.25
N GLU A 386 -21.35 2.16 1.39
CA GLU A 386 -22.10 3.39 1.65
C GLU A 386 -21.16 4.57 1.94
N ILE A 387 -20.07 4.33 2.69
CA ILE A 387 -19.01 5.33 2.92
C ILE A 387 -18.34 5.74 1.59
N GLN A 388 -18.08 4.82 0.67
CA GLN A 388 -17.53 5.18 -0.64
C GLN A 388 -18.54 5.96 -1.50
N LYS A 389 -19.84 5.67 -1.38
CA LYS A 389 -20.87 6.46 -2.09
C LYS A 389 -20.98 7.88 -1.56
N THR A 390 -20.83 8.11 -0.26
CA THR A 390 -20.80 9.48 0.27
C THR A 390 -19.59 10.23 -0.25
N ALA A 391 -18.43 9.56 -0.40
CA ALA A 391 -17.26 10.19 -1.01
C ALA A 391 -17.48 10.57 -2.49
N LEU A 392 -18.19 9.75 -3.26
CA LEU A 392 -18.61 10.11 -4.62
C LEU A 392 -19.59 11.29 -4.64
N ALA A 393 -20.52 11.35 -3.69
CA ALA A 393 -21.43 12.49 -3.55
C ALA A 393 -20.69 13.77 -3.11
N ASN A 394 -19.63 13.65 -2.31
CA ASN A 394 -18.80 14.78 -1.89
C ASN A 394 -18.04 15.43 -3.05
N ASP A 395 -17.76 14.69 -4.14
CA ASP A 395 -17.24 15.34 -5.36
C ASP A 395 -18.24 16.36 -5.92
N GLU A 396 -19.54 16.08 -5.82
CA GLU A 396 -20.59 17.01 -6.26
C GLU A 396 -20.70 18.20 -5.31
N ALA A 397 -20.56 17.99 -4.00
CA ALA A 397 -20.49 19.08 -3.03
C ALA A 397 -19.31 20.03 -3.34
N ILE A 398 -18.14 19.50 -3.72
CA ILE A 398 -16.98 20.30 -4.14
C ILE A 398 -17.30 21.13 -5.38
N LYS A 399 -17.93 20.54 -6.41
CA LYS A 399 -18.35 21.31 -7.61
C LYS A 399 -19.36 22.39 -7.30
N LEU A 400 -20.29 22.13 -6.38
CA LEU A 400 -21.28 23.11 -5.93
C LEU A 400 -20.61 24.28 -5.20
N ILE A 401 -19.61 24.01 -4.36
CA ILE A 401 -18.78 25.05 -3.71
C ILE A 401 -18.05 25.89 -4.77
N ASP A 402 -17.45 25.24 -5.77
CA ASP A 402 -16.76 25.93 -6.88
C ASP A 402 -17.70 26.85 -7.68
N ALA A 403 -18.98 26.46 -7.78
CA ALA A 403 -20.03 27.25 -8.41
C ALA A 403 -20.65 28.32 -7.47
N GLY A 404 -20.14 28.48 -6.23
CA GLY A 404 -20.67 29.41 -5.23
C GLY A 404 -21.98 28.97 -4.58
N ARG A 405 -22.43 27.73 -4.80
CA ARG A 405 -23.71 27.17 -4.33
C ARG A 405 -23.55 26.42 -3.00
N LYS A 406 -23.05 27.12 -1.97
CA LYS A 406 -22.72 26.53 -0.66
C LYS A 406 -23.90 25.84 0.02
N ASP A 407 -25.10 26.43 0.00
CA ASP A 407 -26.30 25.85 0.61
C ASP A 407 -26.66 24.48 0.01
N GLU A 408 -26.41 24.29 -1.29
CA GLU A 408 -26.67 23.02 -1.96
C GLU A 408 -25.59 21.99 -1.64
N ALA A 409 -24.33 22.42 -1.56
CA ALA A 409 -23.24 21.57 -1.07
C ALA A 409 -23.50 21.10 0.37
N LYS A 410 -23.96 21.99 1.25
CA LYS A 410 -24.34 21.67 2.62
C LYS A 410 -25.43 20.60 2.67
N LYS A 411 -26.49 20.74 1.86
CA LYS A 411 -27.56 19.73 1.74
C LYS A 411 -27.05 18.36 1.31
N VAL A 412 -26.05 18.31 0.42
CA VAL A 412 -25.42 17.03 0.03
C VAL A 412 -24.74 16.37 1.24
N LEU A 413 -23.97 17.13 2.02
CA LEU A 413 -23.26 16.63 3.20
C LEU A 413 -24.23 16.20 4.32
N GLU A 414 -25.27 17.00 4.57
CA GLU A 414 -26.34 16.66 5.52
C GLU A 414 -27.10 15.41 5.08
N SER A 415 -27.44 15.29 3.80
CA SER A 415 -28.09 14.10 3.24
C SER A 415 -27.22 12.85 3.38
N ASN A 416 -25.91 12.97 3.13
CA ASN A 416 -24.95 11.89 3.36
C ASN A 416 -24.93 11.47 4.83
N ALA A 417 -24.88 12.44 5.76
CA ALA A 417 -24.92 12.16 7.19
C ALA A 417 -26.22 11.45 7.60
N SER A 418 -27.38 11.99 7.23
CA SER A 418 -28.69 11.38 7.54
C SER A 418 -28.83 9.98 6.96
N LYS A 419 -28.33 9.75 5.74
CA LYS A 419 -28.37 8.43 5.12
C LYS A 419 -27.55 7.41 5.91
N LEU A 420 -26.31 7.76 6.29
CA LEU A 420 -25.47 6.88 7.11
C LEU A 420 -26.04 6.66 8.50
N ASP A 421 -26.58 7.70 9.14
CA ASP A 421 -27.18 7.64 10.48
C ASP A 421 -28.46 6.81 10.54
N SER A 422 -29.20 6.71 9.42
CA SER A 422 -30.38 5.86 9.31
C SER A 422 -30.05 4.36 9.21
N MET A 423 -28.79 4.00 8.98
CA MET A 423 -28.34 2.61 8.91
C MET A 423 -28.02 2.11 10.31
N SER A 424 -28.43 0.89 10.61
CA SER A 424 -28.13 0.21 11.87
C SER A 424 -27.33 -1.05 11.57
N PHE A 425 -26.22 -1.23 12.30
CA PHE A 425 -25.33 -2.38 12.15
C PHE A 425 -25.15 -3.09 13.49
N SER A 426 -25.23 -4.41 13.48
CA SER A 426 -24.96 -5.25 14.64
C SER A 426 -23.46 -5.45 14.88
N SER A 427 -22.64 -5.37 13.82
CA SER A 427 -21.19 -5.45 13.84
C SER A 427 -20.59 -4.19 14.48
N PRO A 428 -19.85 -4.32 15.59
CA PRO A 428 -19.20 -3.17 16.24
C PRO A 428 -18.21 -2.44 15.32
N VAL A 429 -17.58 -3.15 14.38
CA VAL A 429 -16.62 -2.58 13.43
C VAL A 429 -17.34 -1.75 12.37
N ALA A 430 -18.42 -2.29 11.78
CA ALA A 430 -19.24 -1.59 10.80
C ALA A 430 -19.88 -0.34 11.41
N GLU A 431 -20.51 -0.50 12.58
CA GLU A 431 -21.14 0.57 13.35
C GLU A 431 -20.15 1.70 13.69
N LYS A 432 -18.94 1.35 14.14
CA LYS A 432 -17.89 2.34 14.41
C LYS A 432 -17.50 3.12 13.14
N LYS A 433 -17.24 2.42 12.02
CA LYS A 433 -16.84 3.05 10.75
C LYS A 433 -17.92 4.01 10.25
N VAL A 434 -19.18 3.58 10.29
CA VAL A 434 -20.33 4.37 9.84
C VAL A 434 -20.51 5.59 10.73
N ARG A 435 -20.51 5.43 12.06
CA ARG A 435 -20.61 6.55 12.99
C ARG A 435 -19.49 7.57 12.82
N GLU A 436 -18.24 7.12 12.65
CA GLU A 436 -17.10 8.00 12.36
C GLU A 436 -17.32 8.78 11.06
N SER A 437 -17.81 8.11 10.00
CA SER A 437 -18.14 8.75 8.72
C SER A 437 -19.30 9.74 8.86
N THR A 438 -20.39 9.39 9.55
CA THR A 438 -21.52 10.28 9.83
C THR A 438 -21.07 11.53 10.56
N ASN A 439 -20.26 11.40 11.60
CA ASN A 439 -19.74 12.53 12.36
C ASN A 439 -18.84 13.43 11.51
N LYS A 440 -18.03 12.85 10.60
CA LYS A 440 -17.25 13.62 9.63
C LYS A 440 -18.15 14.40 8.67
N GLN A 441 -19.20 13.78 8.12
CA GLN A 441 -20.14 14.47 7.22
C GLN A 441 -20.89 15.61 7.92
N ARG A 442 -21.35 15.40 9.17
CA ARG A 442 -21.95 16.47 9.99
C ARG A 442 -20.99 17.62 10.21
N LYS A 443 -19.77 17.31 10.65
CA LYS A 443 -18.73 18.33 10.86
C LYS A 443 -18.43 19.11 9.58
N LEU A 444 -18.33 18.44 8.43
CA LEU A 444 -18.15 19.10 7.14
C LEU A 444 -19.34 20.02 6.83
N ALA A 445 -20.57 19.59 7.07
CA ALA A 445 -21.76 20.43 6.87
C ALA A 445 -21.79 21.65 7.80
N ASP A 446 -21.33 21.51 9.05
CA ASP A 446 -21.27 22.61 10.03
C ASP A 446 -20.14 23.60 9.69
N ASP A 447 -18.98 23.10 9.26
CA ASP A 447 -17.78 23.89 8.99
C ASP A 447 -17.88 24.72 7.68
N ILE A 448 -18.83 24.41 6.78
CA ILE A 448 -18.94 25.05 5.45
C ILE A 448 -19.20 26.56 5.51
N ASP A 449 -19.87 27.00 6.58
CA ASP A 449 -20.24 28.39 6.81
C ASP A 449 -19.28 29.10 7.78
N SER A 450 -18.56 28.34 8.62
CA SER A 450 -17.71 28.88 9.69
C SER A 450 -16.25 29.08 9.27
N LYS A 451 -15.80 28.37 8.23
CA LYS A 451 -14.44 28.47 7.71
C LYS A 451 -14.34 29.32 6.45
N ASP A 452 -13.15 29.84 6.23
CA ASP A 452 -12.75 30.38 4.92
C ASP A 452 -13.00 29.34 3.81
N ALA A 453 -13.54 29.78 2.68
CA ALA A 453 -14.01 28.91 1.61
C ALA A 453 -12.87 28.09 0.97
N ALA A 454 -11.69 28.69 0.80
CA ALA A 454 -10.54 28.01 0.20
C ALA A 454 -9.98 26.94 1.15
N THR A 455 -9.86 27.27 2.43
CA THR A 455 -9.41 26.32 3.46
C THR A 455 -10.38 25.15 3.61
N TYR A 456 -11.68 25.43 3.70
CA TYR A 456 -12.71 24.42 3.81
C TYR A 456 -12.71 23.46 2.61
N ARG A 457 -12.63 24.01 1.39
CA ARG A 457 -12.58 23.22 0.17
C ARG A 457 -11.42 22.23 0.17
N LYS A 458 -10.23 22.68 0.59
CA LYS A 458 -9.02 21.84 0.67
C LYS A 458 -9.16 20.70 1.66
N GLU A 459 -9.66 20.98 2.86
CA GLU A 459 -9.94 19.94 3.85
C GLU A 459 -10.97 18.93 3.34
N LEU A 460 -12.06 19.40 2.71
CA LEU A 460 -13.08 18.53 2.11
C LEU A 460 -12.47 17.65 1.01
N LYS A 461 -11.63 18.23 0.13
CA LYS A 461 -10.95 17.50 -0.94
C LYS A 461 -10.00 16.43 -0.41
N GLU A 462 -9.16 16.77 0.58
CA GLU A 462 -8.24 15.84 1.22
C GLU A 462 -9.00 14.70 1.92
N GLN A 463 -10.02 15.02 2.72
CA GLN A 463 -10.83 14.00 3.37
C GLN A 463 -11.49 13.07 2.35
N ASN A 464 -12.00 13.64 1.25
CA ASN A 464 -12.62 12.85 0.19
C ASN A 464 -11.61 11.94 -0.51
N TYR A 465 -10.41 12.46 -0.78
CA TYR A 465 -9.30 11.69 -1.33
C TYR A 465 -8.91 10.53 -0.41
N ASN A 466 -8.79 10.79 0.89
CA ASN A 466 -8.40 9.79 1.89
C ASN A 466 -9.41 8.64 1.96
N VAL A 467 -10.71 8.93 1.93
CA VAL A 467 -11.77 7.90 1.89
C VAL A 467 -11.63 7.05 0.62
N LYS A 468 -11.51 7.70 -0.54
CA LYS A 468 -11.43 7.01 -1.84
C LYS A 468 -10.20 6.12 -1.98
N GLN A 469 -9.03 6.66 -1.60
CA GLN A 469 -7.75 5.97 -1.73
C GLN A 469 -7.42 5.04 -0.56
N GLN A 470 -8.25 5.04 0.49
CA GLN A 470 -8.04 4.30 1.72
C GLN A 470 -6.71 4.70 2.40
N GLN A 471 -6.40 6.00 2.35
CA GLN A 471 -5.25 6.60 3.02
C GLN A 471 -5.58 6.75 4.51
N LYS A 472 -4.69 6.24 5.36
CA LYS A 472 -4.83 6.28 6.83
C LYS A 472 -4.35 7.59 7.42
#